data_AF-A0A7D9HYL8-F1
#
_entry.id   AF-A0A7D9HYL8-F1
#
_cell.length_a   1.000
_cell.length_b   1.000
_cell.length_c   1.000
_cell.angle_alpha   90.00
_cell.angle_beta   90.00
_cell.angle_gamma   90.00
#
_symmetry.space_group_name_H-M   'P 1'
#
loop_
_entity.id
_entity.type
_entity.pdbx_description
1 polymer ?
#
loop_
_entity_poly.entity_id
_entity_poly.type
_entity_poly.pdbx_seq_one_letter_code
_entity_poly.pdbx_strand_id
1 'polypeptide(L)'
;MQELQQEKRQMKNEILQLQDQNSNKSSEIQLLQEDKNRTSNEMQELQQEKKQINNEILQLQGQNSNKSSEILKLQEEKDHINGEVQELQQEKIKMNNEILQLQDQNSNKSSEIQQLQEERNRTSNEMQELQQEKRQMNNEILQLQEQNSNKSSEIQQLQGEKNRTNNKMQELQQEKRQMKNDILQLQDQNSTKSSEIQQLQEERNRTSSEIQELQQEKIQMNNKILKLNKQRNNRTKEIQQLQEEKNTTINAMQELQQEKIQMNNEILHLQEENANMNSKLLQLQQDKMPDLITESGSVALSNEEIGRGAYGAVYKGDFNGTKVAVKGFHEAILSAHNLRILEREITIASQCRHPNLLQFICATRNSHNNLLIVTELMDMALRTLIEQRKKEKSRLEYQEVKSISLDVARGLNYLHSKKPNPIIHRDIGSANVLLWIENGAVRRAKVSDYGAANFMEACKTKCPGAALYAAPEASFTKHDPKIDVFSYGVLVCEMSICEQPDASQYTLPVKNEGNTTVK
;
A
#
# COMPACT_ATOMS: atom_id res chain seq x y z
N MET A 1 21.60 -31.80 269.03
CA MET A 1 22.32 -32.51 267.93
C MET A 1 21.37 -32.99 266.83
N GLN A 2 20.11 -33.34 267.10
CA GLN A 2 19.23 -33.93 266.06
C GLN A 2 18.47 -32.92 265.18
N GLU A 3 18.03 -31.76 265.69
CA GLU A 3 17.16 -30.86 264.90
C GLU A 3 17.86 -30.19 263.71
N LEU A 4 19.17 -29.93 263.82
CA LEU A 4 20.00 -29.36 262.76
C LEU A 4 20.12 -30.25 261.49
N GLN A 5 19.79 -31.54 261.59
CA GLN A 5 19.78 -32.43 260.43
C GLN A 5 18.41 -32.52 259.75
N GLN A 6 17.33 -32.15 260.44
CA GLN A 6 15.98 -32.31 259.91
C GLN A 6 15.58 -31.14 259.00
N GLU A 7 15.89 -29.90 259.37
CA GLU A 7 15.59 -28.74 258.52
C GLU A 7 16.43 -28.71 257.23
N LYS A 8 17.67 -29.21 257.26
CA LYS A 8 18.51 -29.34 256.06
C LYS A 8 17.90 -30.31 255.03
N ARG A 9 17.09 -31.29 255.47
CA ARG A 9 16.34 -32.18 254.57
C ARG A 9 15.12 -31.50 253.98
N GLN A 10 14.44 -30.64 254.73
CA GLN A 10 13.26 -29.94 254.26
C GLN A 10 13.60 -28.94 253.14
N MET A 11 14.67 -28.17 253.32
CA MET A 11 15.20 -27.26 252.29
C MET A 11 15.63 -27.98 251.01
N LYS A 12 16.09 -29.24 251.12
CA LYS A 12 16.55 -30.01 249.96
C LYS A 12 15.40 -30.53 249.09
N ASN A 13 14.25 -30.82 249.71
CA ASN A 13 13.05 -31.25 248.98
C ASN A 13 12.35 -30.07 248.29
N GLU A 14 12.35 -28.88 248.89
CA GLU A 14 11.75 -27.69 248.28
C GLU A 14 12.51 -27.19 247.04
N ILE A 15 13.84 -27.29 247.04
CA ILE A 15 14.67 -26.94 245.88
C ILE A 15 14.43 -27.89 244.71
N LEU A 16 14.21 -29.19 244.99
CA LEU A 16 14.00 -30.19 243.95
C LEU A 16 12.65 -30.01 243.23
N GLN A 17 11.60 -29.61 243.95
CA GLN A 17 10.28 -29.35 243.36
C GLN A 17 10.26 -28.09 242.48
N LEU A 18 10.98 -27.04 242.86
CA LEU A 18 11.00 -25.81 242.07
C LEU A 18 11.84 -25.95 240.80
N GLN A 19 12.86 -26.80 240.79
CA GLN A 19 13.62 -27.12 239.57
C GLN A 19 12.77 -27.88 238.54
N ASP A 20 11.88 -28.76 238.99
CA ASP A 20 10.97 -29.50 238.10
C ASP A 20 9.90 -28.59 237.47
N GLN A 21 9.39 -27.60 238.22
CA GLN A 21 8.46 -26.60 237.66
C GLN A 21 9.10 -25.69 236.61
N ASN A 22 10.39 -25.42 236.72
CA ASN A 22 11.09 -24.57 235.76
C ASN A 22 11.41 -25.32 234.46
N SER A 23 11.60 -26.64 234.51
CA SER A 23 11.82 -27.45 233.31
C SER A 23 10.54 -27.55 232.46
N ASN A 24 9.38 -27.77 233.09
CA ASN A 24 8.11 -27.90 232.39
C ASN A 24 7.65 -26.60 231.72
N LYS A 25 7.85 -25.43 232.34
CA LYS A 25 7.50 -24.14 231.71
C LYS A 25 8.42 -23.75 230.56
N SER A 26 9.67 -24.21 230.56
CA SER A 26 10.58 -23.98 229.43
C SER A 26 10.16 -24.75 228.18
N SER A 27 9.59 -25.96 228.33
CA SER A 27 9.14 -26.78 227.21
C SER A 27 7.87 -26.23 226.54
N GLU A 28 6.98 -25.60 227.29
CA GLU A 28 5.72 -25.06 226.77
C GLU A 28 5.92 -23.78 225.92
N ILE A 29 6.90 -22.94 226.26
CA ILE A 29 7.27 -21.76 225.46
C ILE A 29 7.87 -22.17 224.10
N GLN A 30 8.62 -23.27 224.07
CA GLN A 30 9.31 -23.72 222.86
C GLN A 30 8.33 -24.18 221.76
N LEU A 31 7.23 -24.84 222.15
CA LEU A 31 6.17 -25.28 221.24
C LEU A 31 5.38 -24.12 220.61
N LEU A 32 5.02 -23.10 221.40
CA LEU A 32 4.29 -21.92 220.89
C LEU A 32 5.14 -21.07 219.93
N GLN A 33 6.46 -21.11 220.07
CA GLN A 33 7.38 -20.41 219.19
C GLN A 33 7.51 -21.09 217.82
N GLU A 34 7.42 -22.42 217.77
CA GLU A 34 7.45 -23.20 216.53
C GLU A 34 6.17 -22.99 215.70
N ASP A 35 4.99 -22.95 216.32
CA ASP A 35 3.72 -22.71 215.62
C ASP A 35 3.64 -21.31 214.99
N LYS A 36 4.14 -20.28 215.69
CA LYS A 36 4.21 -18.91 215.15
C LYS A 36 5.06 -18.87 213.87
N ASN A 37 6.20 -19.53 213.87
CA ASN A 37 7.10 -19.55 212.71
C ASN A 37 6.48 -20.29 211.53
N ARG A 38 5.74 -21.37 211.77
CA ARG A 38 5.03 -22.11 210.71
C ARG A 38 3.98 -21.25 210.01
N THR A 39 3.13 -20.55 210.77
CA THR A 39 2.11 -19.65 210.17
C THR A 39 2.70 -18.47 209.40
N SER A 40 3.87 -17.95 209.80
CA SER A 40 4.55 -16.88 209.06
C SER A 40 5.05 -17.34 207.68
N ASN A 41 5.48 -18.60 207.56
CA ASN A 41 5.98 -19.15 206.30
C ASN A 41 4.85 -19.41 205.30
N GLU A 42 3.72 -19.98 205.75
CA GLU A 42 2.54 -20.20 204.90
C GLU A 42 1.99 -18.87 204.32
N MET A 43 2.07 -17.77 205.08
CA MET A 43 1.64 -16.46 204.60
C MET A 43 2.59 -15.87 203.54
N GLN A 44 3.89 -16.15 203.62
CA GLN A 44 4.85 -15.73 202.60
C GLN A 44 4.67 -16.49 201.29
N GLU A 45 4.40 -17.80 201.34
CA GLU A 45 4.15 -18.61 200.14
C GLU A 45 2.91 -18.11 199.37
N LEU A 46 1.79 -17.85 200.06
CA LEU A 46 0.58 -17.32 199.43
C LEU A 46 0.77 -15.93 198.82
N GLN A 47 1.61 -15.08 199.42
CA GLN A 47 1.96 -13.78 198.81
C GLN A 47 2.81 -13.93 197.55
N GLN A 48 3.66 -14.95 197.51
CA GLN A 48 4.50 -15.26 196.35
C GLN A 48 3.65 -15.82 195.19
N GLU A 49 2.69 -16.69 195.51
CA GLU A 49 1.74 -17.27 194.55
C GLU A 49 0.82 -16.19 193.94
N LYS A 50 0.31 -15.25 194.75
CA LYS A 50 -0.46 -14.10 194.27
C LYS A 50 0.33 -13.23 193.29
N LYS A 51 1.62 -13.02 193.54
CA LYS A 51 2.51 -12.29 192.62
C LYS A 51 2.67 -13.02 191.29
N GLN A 52 2.78 -14.35 191.33
CA GLN A 52 2.93 -15.17 190.14
C GLN A 52 1.67 -15.13 189.26
N ILE A 53 0.49 -15.26 189.85
CA ILE A 53 -0.80 -15.17 189.14
C ILE A 53 -0.98 -13.79 188.49
N ASN A 54 -0.65 -12.70 189.19
CA ASN A 54 -0.76 -11.35 188.62
C ASN A 54 0.17 -11.14 187.42
N ASN A 55 1.38 -11.71 187.44
CA ASN A 55 2.29 -11.66 186.30
C ASN A 55 1.74 -12.43 185.09
N GLU A 56 1.10 -13.57 185.32
CA GLU A 56 0.43 -14.37 184.27
C GLU A 56 -0.74 -13.62 183.63
N ILE A 57 -1.58 -12.95 184.43
CA ILE A 57 -2.67 -12.11 183.93
C ILE A 57 -2.13 -10.98 183.03
N LEU A 58 -1.06 -10.31 183.45
CA LEU A 58 -0.43 -9.25 182.65
C LEU A 58 0.13 -9.78 181.33
N GLN A 59 0.74 -10.97 181.34
CA GLN A 59 1.20 -11.62 180.11
C GLN A 59 0.04 -11.97 179.17
N LEU A 60 -1.04 -12.54 179.68
CA LEU A 60 -2.22 -12.90 178.87
C LEU A 60 -2.92 -11.65 178.30
N GLN A 61 -2.99 -10.56 179.07
CA GLN A 61 -3.50 -9.28 178.57
C GLN A 61 -2.63 -8.73 177.44
N GLY A 62 -1.29 -8.79 177.57
CA GLY A 62 -0.36 -8.43 176.50
C GLY A 62 -0.44 -9.34 175.26
N GLN A 63 -0.70 -10.63 175.43
CA GLN A 63 -0.96 -11.53 174.31
C GLN A 63 -2.29 -11.23 173.62
N ASN A 64 -3.32 -10.87 174.37
CA ASN A 64 -4.64 -10.57 173.82
C ASN A 64 -4.67 -9.24 173.05
N SER A 65 -3.92 -8.23 173.53
CA SER A 65 -3.72 -6.98 172.77
C SER A 65 -2.93 -7.23 171.49
N ASN A 66 -1.87 -8.04 171.54
CA ASN A 66 -1.11 -8.42 170.35
C ASN A 66 -1.98 -9.17 169.33
N LYS A 67 -2.76 -10.17 169.77
CA LYS A 67 -3.69 -10.90 168.89
C LYS A 67 -4.79 -10.02 168.32
N SER A 68 -5.34 -9.07 169.09
CA SER A 68 -6.29 -8.09 168.55
C SER A 68 -5.67 -7.21 167.47
N SER A 69 -4.39 -6.81 167.64
CA SER A 69 -3.67 -6.06 166.60
C SER A 69 -3.44 -6.88 165.33
N GLU A 70 -3.20 -8.19 165.48
CA GLU A 70 -2.99 -9.11 164.36
C GLU A 70 -4.30 -9.38 163.59
N ILE A 71 -5.42 -9.51 164.31
CA ILE A 71 -6.76 -9.60 163.70
C ILE A 71 -7.08 -8.33 162.90
N LEU A 72 -6.78 -7.14 163.43
CA LEU A 72 -6.98 -5.88 162.72
C LEU A 72 -6.16 -5.82 161.42
N LYS A 73 -4.89 -6.22 161.46
CA LYS A 73 -4.04 -6.29 160.25
C LYS A 73 -4.59 -7.27 159.21
N LEU A 74 -5.01 -8.46 159.64
CA LEU A 74 -5.63 -9.45 158.74
C LEU A 74 -6.97 -8.95 158.17
N GLN A 75 -7.72 -8.15 158.93
CA GLN A 75 -8.95 -7.52 158.46
C GLN A 75 -8.64 -6.46 157.39
N GLU A 76 -7.62 -5.62 157.61
CA GLU A 76 -7.13 -4.65 156.62
C GLU A 76 -6.63 -5.35 155.35
N GLU A 77 -5.86 -6.43 155.47
CA GLU A 77 -5.41 -7.25 154.33
C GLU A 77 -6.60 -7.88 153.58
N LYS A 78 -7.59 -8.41 154.30
CA LYS A 78 -8.82 -8.97 153.70
C LYS A 78 -9.59 -7.90 152.93
N ASP A 79 -9.73 -6.69 153.49
CA ASP A 79 -10.43 -5.59 152.83
C ASP A 79 -9.65 -5.10 151.60
N HIS A 80 -8.31 -5.07 151.66
CA HIS A 80 -7.46 -4.77 150.51
C HIS A 80 -7.62 -5.81 149.39
N ILE A 81 -7.53 -7.09 149.72
CA ILE A 81 -7.74 -8.19 148.75
C ILE A 81 -9.15 -8.14 148.16
N ASN A 82 -10.17 -7.84 148.96
CA ASN A 82 -11.52 -7.66 148.43
C ASN A 82 -11.61 -6.48 147.46
N GLY A 83 -10.88 -5.39 147.71
CA GLY A 83 -10.73 -4.28 146.77
C GLY A 83 -10.10 -4.73 145.45
N GLU A 84 -8.97 -5.43 145.50
CA GLU A 84 -8.29 -5.97 144.30
C GLU A 84 -9.19 -6.95 143.53
N VAL A 85 -9.93 -7.82 144.23
CA VAL A 85 -10.88 -8.74 143.60
C VAL A 85 -12.01 -7.99 142.89
N GLN A 86 -12.52 -6.89 143.49
CA GLN A 86 -13.53 -6.06 142.83
C GLN A 86 -12.97 -5.35 141.59
N GLU A 87 -11.74 -4.83 141.65
CA GLU A 87 -11.07 -4.22 140.49
C GLU A 87 -10.86 -5.24 139.36
N LEU A 88 -10.35 -6.44 139.67
CA LEU A 88 -10.20 -7.53 138.70
C LEU A 88 -11.55 -7.99 138.13
N GLN A 89 -12.62 -7.97 138.93
CA GLN A 89 -13.97 -8.26 138.43
C GLN A 89 -14.47 -7.18 137.46
N GLN A 90 -14.21 -5.90 137.75
CA GLN A 90 -14.54 -4.81 136.82
C GLN A 90 -13.72 -4.91 135.53
N GLU A 91 -12.43 -5.23 135.63
CA GLU A 91 -11.56 -5.43 134.48
C GLU A 91 -12.00 -6.64 133.64
N LYS A 92 -12.40 -7.74 134.29
CA LYS A 92 -13.02 -8.90 133.61
C LYS A 92 -14.30 -8.53 132.88
N ILE A 93 -15.17 -7.71 133.48
CA ILE A 93 -16.39 -7.22 132.81
C ILE A 93 -16.02 -6.36 131.59
N LYS A 94 -15.04 -5.47 131.74
CA LYS A 94 -14.55 -4.62 130.64
C LYS A 94 -13.98 -5.47 129.49
N MET A 95 -13.13 -6.43 129.78
CA MET A 95 -12.58 -7.37 128.80
C MET A 95 -13.66 -8.20 128.12
N ASN A 96 -14.66 -8.70 128.87
CA ASN A 96 -15.76 -9.46 128.28
C ASN A 96 -16.60 -8.61 127.32
N ASN A 97 -16.84 -7.34 127.65
CA ASN A 97 -17.54 -6.41 126.76
C ASN A 97 -16.73 -6.14 125.49
N GLU A 98 -15.41 -5.99 125.60
CA GLU A 98 -14.51 -5.80 124.45
C GLU A 98 -14.45 -7.05 123.55
N ILE A 99 -14.39 -8.25 124.15
CA ILE A 99 -14.49 -9.53 123.41
C ILE A 99 -15.82 -9.60 122.66
N LEU A 100 -16.93 -9.22 123.28
CA LEU A 100 -18.25 -9.25 122.64
C LEU A 100 -18.31 -8.28 121.46
N GLN A 101 -17.75 -7.07 121.59
CA GLN A 101 -17.64 -6.11 120.50
C GLN A 101 -16.77 -6.62 119.35
N LEU A 102 -15.62 -7.24 119.65
CA LEU A 102 -14.75 -7.83 118.64
C LEU A 102 -15.41 -9.02 117.94
N GLN A 103 -16.18 -9.83 118.66
CA GLN A 103 -16.97 -10.94 118.08
C GLN A 103 -18.05 -10.41 117.14
N ASP A 104 -18.77 -9.37 117.53
CA ASP A 104 -19.77 -8.71 116.66
C ASP A 104 -19.11 -8.13 115.40
N GLN A 105 -18.00 -7.39 115.56
CA GLN A 105 -17.21 -6.88 114.44
C GLN A 105 -16.69 -7.99 113.52
N ASN A 106 -16.24 -9.11 114.08
CA ASN A 106 -15.75 -10.23 113.29
C ASN A 106 -16.91 -10.92 112.54
N SER A 107 -18.10 -11.00 113.14
CA SER A 107 -19.30 -11.51 112.47
C SER A 107 -19.73 -10.60 111.31
N ASN A 108 -19.67 -9.28 111.50
CA ASN A 108 -19.98 -8.28 110.48
C ASN A 108 -18.95 -8.30 109.34
N LYS A 109 -17.65 -8.41 109.65
CA LYS A 109 -16.61 -8.57 108.62
C LYS A 109 -16.75 -9.89 107.88
N SER A 110 -17.15 -10.97 108.56
CA SER A 110 -17.38 -12.26 107.92
C SER A 110 -18.54 -12.20 106.92
N SER A 111 -19.61 -11.47 107.25
CA SER A 111 -20.74 -11.28 106.32
C SER A 111 -20.37 -10.39 105.14
N GLU A 112 -19.58 -9.33 105.35
CA GLU A 112 -19.05 -8.47 104.28
C GLU A 112 -18.14 -9.24 103.33
N ILE A 113 -17.24 -10.09 103.85
CA ILE A 113 -16.40 -10.99 103.04
C ILE A 113 -17.26 -11.94 102.20
N GLN A 114 -18.33 -12.49 102.79
CA GLN A 114 -19.22 -13.38 102.06
C GLN A 114 -19.94 -12.66 100.91
N GLN A 115 -20.43 -11.44 101.14
CA GLN A 115 -21.04 -10.61 100.09
C GLN A 115 -20.05 -10.30 98.96
N LEU A 116 -18.82 -9.88 99.30
CA LEU A 116 -17.77 -9.61 98.31
C LEU A 116 -17.38 -10.88 97.53
N GLN A 117 -17.39 -12.05 98.16
CA GLN A 117 -17.16 -13.32 97.48
C GLN A 117 -18.29 -13.65 96.50
N GLU A 118 -19.54 -13.41 96.88
CA GLU A 118 -20.70 -13.58 95.99
C GLU A 118 -20.64 -12.62 94.79
N GLU A 119 -20.32 -11.35 95.01
CA GLU A 119 -20.14 -10.36 93.95
C GLU A 119 -18.99 -10.73 93.01
N ARG A 120 -17.84 -11.14 93.56
CA ARG A 120 -16.69 -11.61 92.78
C ARG A 120 -17.06 -12.83 91.93
N ASN A 121 -17.85 -13.76 92.49
CA ASN A 121 -18.29 -14.93 91.75
C ASN A 121 -19.29 -14.56 90.64
N ARG A 122 -20.21 -13.61 90.87
CA ARG A 122 -21.12 -13.08 89.84
C ARG A 122 -20.35 -12.43 88.70
N THR A 123 -19.44 -11.50 89.01
CA THR A 123 -18.60 -10.83 87.99
C THR A 123 -17.69 -11.81 87.26
N SER A 124 -17.17 -12.84 87.93
CA SER A 124 -16.40 -13.90 87.27
C SER A 124 -17.25 -14.68 86.26
N ASN A 125 -18.51 -14.97 86.59
CA ASN A 125 -19.43 -15.66 85.68
C ASN A 125 -19.80 -14.77 84.48
N GLU A 126 -20.14 -13.50 84.71
CA GLU A 126 -20.41 -12.53 83.64
C GLU A 126 -19.20 -12.36 82.70
N MET A 127 -17.99 -12.31 83.27
CA MET A 127 -16.76 -12.25 82.47
C MET A 127 -16.54 -13.51 81.63
N GLN A 128 -16.91 -14.70 82.14
CA GLN A 128 -16.85 -15.94 81.36
C GLN A 128 -17.86 -15.95 80.20
N GLU A 129 -19.09 -15.50 80.45
CA GLU A 129 -20.12 -15.36 79.41
C GLU A 129 -19.69 -14.39 78.32
N LEU A 130 -19.19 -13.20 78.69
CA LEU A 130 -18.66 -12.22 77.73
C LEU A 130 -17.45 -12.75 76.96
N GLN A 131 -16.59 -13.55 77.60
CA GLN A 131 -15.48 -14.21 76.88
C GLN A 131 -15.98 -15.25 75.88
N GLN A 132 -17.05 -15.97 76.20
CA GLN A 132 -17.67 -16.94 75.30
C GLN A 132 -18.34 -16.23 74.11
N GLU A 133 -19.09 -15.16 74.34
CA GLU A 133 -19.66 -14.32 73.29
C GLU A 133 -18.57 -13.72 72.39
N LYS A 134 -17.49 -13.21 72.99
CA LYS A 134 -16.34 -12.70 72.22
C LYS A 134 -15.71 -13.78 71.34
N ARG A 135 -15.59 -15.02 71.84
CA ARG A 135 -15.09 -16.15 71.03
C ARG A 135 -16.04 -16.48 69.88
N GLN A 136 -17.35 -16.48 70.12
CA GLN A 136 -18.34 -16.73 69.09
C GLN A 136 -18.31 -15.64 68.00
N MET A 137 -18.27 -14.37 68.41
CA MET A 137 -18.19 -13.23 67.50
C MET A 137 -16.89 -13.25 66.68
N ASN A 138 -15.77 -13.61 67.29
CA ASN A 138 -14.51 -13.78 66.55
C ASN A 138 -14.59 -14.91 65.50
N ASN A 139 -15.27 -16.01 65.81
CA ASN A 139 -15.46 -17.11 64.84
C ASN A 139 -16.35 -16.66 63.68
N GLU A 140 -17.41 -15.89 63.93
CA GLU A 140 -18.26 -15.31 62.88
C GLU A 140 -17.47 -14.33 62.00
N ILE A 141 -16.64 -13.46 62.61
CA ILE A 141 -15.75 -12.57 61.86
C ILE A 141 -14.82 -13.37 60.95
N LEU A 142 -14.24 -14.46 61.44
CA LEU A 142 -13.34 -15.31 60.66
C LEU A 142 -14.07 -15.94 59.45
N GLN A 143 -15.28 -16.45 59.66
CA GLN A 143 -16.11 -17.01 58.59
C GLN A 143 -16.49 -15.95 57.55
N LEU A 144 -16.87 -14.75 57.99
CA LEU A 144 -17.17 -13.63 57.10
C LEU A 144 -15.94 -13.18 56.30
N GLN A 145 -14.77 -13.15 56.93
CA GLN A 145 -13.51 -12.84 56.25
C GLN A 145 -13.18 -13.87 55.16
N GLU A 146 -13.36 -15.16 55.46
CA GLU A 146 -13.18 -16.23 54.47
C GLU A 146 -14.17 -16.12 53.31
N GLN A 147 -15.45 -15.88 53.60
CA GLN A 147 -16.46 -15.63 52.56
C GLN A 147 -16.12 -14.42 51.70
N ASN A 148 -15.60 -13.34 52.31
CA ASN A 148 -15.23 -12.14 51.58
C ASN A 148 -14.00 -12.37 50.69
N SER A 149 -13.03 -13.16 51.17
CA SER A 149 -11.90 -13.61 50.36
C SER A 149 -12.35 -14.43 49.15
N ASN A 150 -13.28 -15.37 49.35
CA ASN A 150 -13.83 -16.20 48.28
C ASN A 150 -14.62 -15.38 47.27
N LYS A 151 -15.45 -14.42 47.70
CA LYS A 151 -16.16 -13.52 46.78
C LYS A 151 -15.19 -12.61 46.02
N SER A 152 -14.11 -12.16 46.66
CA SER A 152 -13.08 -11.35 46.01
C SER A 152 -12.38 -12.13 44.88
N SER A 153 -12.07 -13.41 45.10
CA SER A 153 -11.47 -14.26 44.06
C SER A 153 -12.44 -14.54 42.91
N GLU A 154 -13.73 -14.76 43.19
CA GLU A 154 -14.78 -14.91 42.17
C GLU A 154 -14.92 -13.63 41.32
N ILE A 155 -14.92 -12.45 41.95
CA ILE A 155 -14.94 -11.16 41.24
C ILE A 155 -13.71 -11.02 40.33
N GLN A 156 -12.51 -11.41 40.79
CA GLN A 156 -11.30 -11.36 39.96
C GLN A 156 -11.41 -12.30 38.75
N GLN A 157 -11.97 -13.51 38.93
CA GLN A 157 -12.19 -14.44 37.82
C GLN A 157 -13.17 -13.85 36.79
N LEU A 158 -14.31 -13.33 37.25
CA LEU A 158 -15.31 -12.70 36.38
C LEU A 158 -14.75 -11.47 35.65
N GLN A 159 -13.90 -10.67 36.31
CA GLN A 159 -13.18 -9.57 35.65
C GLN A 159 -12.23 -10.08 34.57
N GLY A 160 -11.51 -11.18 34.83
CA GLY A 160 -10.66 -11.83 33.85
C GLY A 160 -11.45 -12.32 32.64
N GLU A 161 -12.60 -12.97 32.86
CA GLU A 161 -13.49 -13.42 31.79
C GLU A 161 -14.04 -12.25 30.98
N LYS A 162 -14.55 -11.20 31.64
CA LYS A 162 -15.02 -9.96 31.01
C LYS A 162 -13.94 -9.34 30.11
N ASN A 163 -12.70 -9.27 30.59
CA ASN A 163 -11.59 -8.74 29.80
C ASN A 163 -11.30 -9.61 28.58
N ARG A 164 -11.32 -10.94 28.71
CA ARG A 164 -11.18 -11.86 27.56
C ARG A 164 -12.30 -11.67 26.55
N THR A 165 -13.55 -11.53 27.00
CA THR A 165 -14.70 -11.31 26.10
C THR A 165 -14.59 -9.97 25.38
N ASN A 166 -14.18 -8.91 26.09
CA ASN A 166 -13.97 -7.59 25.50
C ASN A 166 -12.87 -7.60 24.44
N ASN A 167 -11.74 -8.27 24.72
CA ASN A 167 -10.67 -8.41 23.73
C ASN A 167 -11.18 -9.17 22.50
N LYS A 168 -11.94 -10.27 22.69
CA LYS A 168 -12.50 -11.02 21.57
C LYS A 168 -13.52 -10.21 20.76
N MET A 169 -14.30 -9.37 21.44
CA MET A 169 -15.22 -8.44 20.79
C MET A 169 -14.48 -7.40 19.95
N GLN A 170 -13.35 -6.87 20.43
CA GLN A 170 -12.51 -5.94 19.67
C GLN A 170 -11.89 -6.61 18.43
N GLU A 171 -11.38 -7.84 18.57
CA GLU A 171 -10.88 -8.64 17.43
C GLU A 171 -11.97 -8.82 16.36
N LEU A 172 -13.17 -9.26 16.77
CA LEU A 172 -14.29 -9.45 15.85
C LEU A 172 -14.76 -8.13 15.22
N GLN A 173 -14.69 -7.00 15.94
CA GLN A 173 -14.98 -5.68 15.37
C GLN A 173 -13.94 -5.27 14.32
N GLN A 174 -12.67 -5.60 14.54
CA GLN A 174 -11.60 -5.34 13.59
C GLN A 174 -11.75 -6.22 12.34
N GLU A 175 -12.03 -7.51 12.50
CA GLU A 175 -12.33 -8.43 11.39
C GLU A 175 -13.55 -7.94 10.59
N LYS A 176 -14.62 -7.50 11.26
CA LYS A 176 -15.80 -6.92 10.60
C LYS A 176 -15.46 -5.67 9.80
N ARG A 177 -14.57 -4.79 10.31
CA ARG A 177 -14.11 -3.61 9.57
C ARG A 177 -13.30 -4.00 8.35
N GLN A 178 -12.40 -4.98 8.48
CA GLN A 178 -11.63 -5.50 7.36
C GLN A 178 -12.54 -6.06 6.28
N MET A 179 -13.47 -6.95 6.65
CA MET A 179 -14.41 -7.56 5.71
C MET A 179 -15.28 -6.52 4.99
N LYS A 180 -15.66 -5.43 5.68
CA LYS A 180 -16.39 -4.31 5.04
C LYS A 180 -15.55 -3.60 3.98
N ASN A 181 -14.26 -3.38 4.25
CA ASN A 181 -13.35 -2.77 3.28
C ASN A 181 -13.13 -3.69 2.06
N ASP A 182 -12.98 -5.00 2.29
CA ASP A 182 -12.85 -5.99 1.20
C ASP A 182 -14.10 -6.01 0.31
N ILE A 183 -15.30 -5.92 0.91
CA ILE A 183 -16.57 -5.81 0.16
C ILE A 183 -16.59 -4.55 -0.71
N LEU A 184 -16.19 -3.40 -0.16
CA LEU A 184 -16.10 -2.13 -0.91
C LEU A 184 -15.13 -2.25 -2.09
N GLN A 185 -13.96 -2.84 -1.88
CA GLN A 185 -12.97 -3.04 -2.93
C GLN A 185 -13.49 -3.97 -4.04
N LEU A 186 -14.19 -5.05 -3.66
CA LEU A 186 -14.84 -5.96 -4.61
C LEU A 186 -15.97 -5.27 -5.39
N GLN A 187 -16.73 -4.37 -4.75
CA GLN A 187 -17.76 -3.59 -5.43
C GLN A 187 -17.16 -2.66 -6.49
N ASP A 188 -16.07 -1.95 -6.18
CA ASP A 188 -15.37 -1.08 -7.14
C ASP A 188 -14.76 -1.87 -8.30
N GLN A 189 -14.18 -3.04 -8.02
CA GLN A 189 -13.71 -3.95 -9.07
C GLN A 189 -14.84 -4.43 -9.97
N ASN A 190 -16.01 -4.73 -9.39
CA ASN A 190 -17.17 -5.19 -10.15
C ASN A 190 -17.76 -4.07 -11.02
N SER A 191 -17.80 -2.83 -10.54
CA SER A 191 -18.22 -1.69 -11.37
C SER A 191 -17.25 -1.44 -12.53
N THR A 192 -15.95 -1.58 -12.28
CA THR A 192 -14.92 -1.41 -13.32
C THR A 192 -15.08 -2.48 -14.41
N LYS A 193 -15.18 -3.76 -14.02
CA LYS A 193 -15.42 -4.86 -14.95
C LYS A 193 -16.75 -4.71 -15.71
N SER A 194 -17.79 -4.20 -15.06
CA SER A 194 -19.06 -3.92 -15.74
C SER A 194 -18.90 -2.87 -16.85
N SER A 195 -18.08 -1.84 -16.62
CA SER A 195 -17.76 -0.83 -17.64
C SER A 195 -16.95 -1.43 -18.79
N GLU A 196 -15.96 -2.28 -18.51
CA GLU A 196 -15.17 -2.97 -19.55
C GLU A 196 -16.07 -3.88 -20.42
N ILE A 197 -16.98 -4.63 -19.78
CA ILE A 197 -17.95 -5.47 -20.50
C ILE A 197 -18.82 -4.61 -21.43
N GLN A 198 -19.27 -3.44 -20.97
CA GLN A 198 -20.07 -2.54 -21.79
C GLN A 198 -19.29 -2.03 -23.02
N GLN A 199 -18.03 -1.62 -22.83
CA GLN A 199 -17.17 -1.19 -23.95
C GLN A 199 -16.94 -2.30 -24.97
N LEU A 200 -16.66 -3.53 -24.49
CA LEU A 200 -16.49 -4.69 -25.38
C LEU A 200 -17.79 -5.04 -26.12
N GLN A 201 -18.96 -4.85 -25.50
CA GLN A 201 -20.24 -5.03 -26.17
C GLN A 201 -20.48 -3.98 -27.26
N GLU A 202 -20.14 -2.72 -27.01
CA GLU A 202 -20.21 -1.64 -28.00
C GLU A 202 -19.28 -1.91 -29.19
N GLU A 203 -18.03 -2.32 -28.92
CA GLU A 203 -17.07 -2.69 -29.95
C GLU A 203 -17.59 -3.86 -30.79
N ARG A 204 -18.05 -4.95 -30.14
CA ARG A 204 -18.64 -6.11 -30.83
C ARG A 204 -19.82 -5.71 -31.72
N ASN A 205 -20.69 -4.82 -31.26
CA ASN A 205 -21.84 -4.36 -32.04
C ASN A 205 -21.39 -3.53 -33.26
N ARG A 206 -20.34 -2.72 -33.12
CA ARG A 206 -19.72 -1.99 -34.22
C ARG A 206 -19.11 -2.94 -35.26
N THR A 207 -18.32 -3.92 -34.82
CA THR A 207 -17.74 -4.93 -35.74
C THR A 207 -18.84 -5.73 -36.44
N SER A 208 -19.91 -6.08 -35.72
CA SER A 208 -21.05 -6.78 -36.32
C SER A 208 -21.74 -5.95 -37.41
N SER A 209 -21.81 -4.62 -37.23
CA SER A 209 -22.39 -3.71 -38.23
C SER A 209 -21.48 -3.62 -39.47
N GLU A 210 -20.16 -3.47 -39.28
CA GLU A 210 -19.17 -3.46 -40.36
C GLU A 210 -19.20 -4.78 -41.17
N ILE A 211 -19.32 -5.92 -40.48
CA ILE A 211 -19.47 -7.22 -41.15
C ILE A 211 -20.74 -7.27 -42.00
N GLN A 212 -21.87 -6.72 -41.54
CA GLN A 212 -23.10 -6.67 -42.31
C GLN A 212 -22.95 -5.79 -43.57
N GLU A 213 -22.30 -4.64 -43.46
CA GLU A 213 -22.02 -3.77 -44.61
C GLU A 213 -21.16 -4.47 -45.66
N LEU A 214 -20.05 -5.10 -45.23
CA LEU A 214 -19.18 -5.88 -46.12
C LEU A 214 -19.92 -7.06 -46.77
N GLN A 215 -20.84 -7.70 -46.06
CA GLN A 215 -21.70 -8.75 -46.63
C GLN A 215 -22.63 -8.20 -47.72
N GLN A 216 -23.21 -7.01 -47.53
CA GLN A 216 -24.02 -6.36 -48.57
C GLN A 216 -23.19 -5.98 -49.79
N GLU A 217 -22.01 -5.41 -49.60
CA GLU A 217 -21.08 -5.10 -50.71
C GLU A 217 -20.70 -6.35 -51.48
N LYS A 218 -20.40 -7.46 -50.80
CA LYS A 218 -20.11 -8.75 -51.43
C LYS A 218 -21.28 -9.22 -52.29
N ILE A 219 -22.52 -9.09 -51.82
CA ILE A 219 -23.71 -9.45 -52.60
C ILE A 219 -23.81 -8.58 -53.86
N GLN A 220 -23.62 -7.26 -53.73
CA GLN A 220 -23.64 -6.35 -54.87
C GLN A 220 -22.55 -6.69 -55.91
N MET A 221 -21.34 -6.99 -55.43
CA MET A 221 -20.21 -7.37 -56.29
C MET A 221 -20.49 -8.68 -57.02
N ASN A 222 -21.03 -9.69 -56.33
CA ASN A 222 -21.44 -10.96 -56.95
C ASN A 222 -22.49 -10.76 -58.04
N ASN A 223 -23.48 -9.90 -57.81
CA ASN A 223 -24.49 -9.56 -58.82
C ASN A 223 -23.85 -8.87 -60.05
N LYS A 224 -22.85 -8.01 -59.84
CA LYS A 224 -22.10 -7.38 -60.93
C LYS A 224 -21.28 -8.39 -61.73
N ILE A 225 -20.60 -9.31 -61.04
CA ILE A 225 -19.87 -10.43 -61.67
C ILE A 225 -20.82 -11.27 -62.53
N LEU A 226 -22.02 -11.59 -62.03
CA LEU A 226 -23.02 -12.35 -62.79
C LEU A 226 -23.43 -11.64 -64.09
N LYS A 227 -23.67 -10.31 -64.02
CA LYS A 227 -24.00 -9.50 -65.20
C LYS A 227 -22.86 -9.48 -66.22
N LEU A 228 -21.62 -9.28 -65.76
CA LEU A 228 -20.43 -9.29 -66.62
C LEU A 228 -20.21 -10.65 -67.26
N ASN A 229 -20.40 -11.74 -66.53
CA ASN A 229 -20.31 -13.10 -67.08
C ASN A 229 -21.35 -13.35 -68.17
N LYS A 230 -22.60 -12.86 -67.99
CA LYS A 230 -23.63 -12.94 -69.04
C LYS A 230 -23.23 -12.16 -70.29
N GLN A 231 -22.72 -10.94 -70.14
CA GLN A 231 -22.21 -10.14 -71.25
C GLN A 231 -21.03 -10.81 -71.95
N ARG A 232 -20.08 -11.36 -71.19
CA ARG A 232 -18.94 -12.10 -71.73
C ARG A 232 -19.41 -13.28 -72.57
N ASN A 233 -20.35 -14.08 -72.07
CA ASN A 233 -20.88 -15.23 -72.81
C ASN A 233 -21.57 -14.81 -74.12
N ASN A 234 -22.30 -13.69 -74.12
CA ASN A 234 -22.90 -13.15 -75.36
C ASN A 234 -21.83 -12.73 -76.37
N ARG A 235 -20.83 -11.97 -75.93
CA ARG A 235 -19.71 -11.57 -76.80
C ARG A 235 -18.93 -12.78 -77.32
N THR A 236 -18.76 -13.84 -76.53
CA THR A 236 -18.14 -15.08 -76.99
C THR A 236 -18.94 -15.72 -78.13
N LYS A 237 -20.28 -15.73 -78.04
CA LYS A 237 -21.14 -16.22 -79.13
C LYS A 237 -21.02 -15.36 -80.39
N GLU A 238 -21.03 -14.03 -80.24
CA GLU A 238 -20.82 -13.10 -81.36
C GLU A 238 -19.46 -13.31 -82.04
N ILE A 239 -18.40 -13.49 -81.26
CA ILE A 239 -17.06 -13.79 -81.78
C ILE A 239 -17.06 -15.11 -82.57
N GLN A 240 -17.73 -16.14 -82.05
CA GLN A 240 -17.82 -17.44 -82.74
C GLN A 240 -18.57 -17.32 -84.07
N GLN A 241 -19.68 -16.58 -84.10
CA GLN A 241 -20.42 -16.33 -85.35
C GLN A 241 -19.57 -15.55 -86.36
N LEU A 242 -18.89 -14.49 -85.93
CA LEU A 242 -17.98 -13.72 -86.79
C LEU A 242 -16.80 -14.57 -87.29
N GLN A 243 -16.34 -15.56 -86.51
CA GLN A 243 -15.31 -16.51 -86.95
C GLN A 243 -15.84 -17.44 -88.04
N GLU A 244 -17.08 -17.91 -87.94
CA GLU A 244 -17.73 -18.74 -88.98
C GLU A 244 -17.95 -17.92 -90.28
N GLU A 245 -18.42 -16.68 -90.17
CA GLU A 245 -18.55 -15.74 -91.29
C GLU A 245 -17.19 -15.41 -91.93
N LYS A 246 -16.15 -15.22 -91.11
CA LYS A 246 -14.78 -15.03 -91.60
C LYS A 246 -14.30 -16.26 -92.38
N ASN A 247 -14.52 -17.47 -91.87
CA ASN A 247 -14.06 -18.70 -92.53
C ASN A 247 -14.78 -18.94 -93.85
N THR A 248 -16.09 -18.70 -93.91
CA THR A 248 -16.86 -18.76 -95.18
C THR A 248 -16.34 -17.73 -96.19
N THR A 249 -16.05 -16.51 -95.74
CA THR A 249 -15.45 -15.47 -96.60
C THR A 249 -14.05 -15.86 -97.09
N ILE A 250 -13.22 -16.46 -96.23
CA ILE A 250 -11.89 -16.97 -96.61
C ILE A 250 -12.03 -18.05 -97.68
N ASN A 251 -12.95 -19.00 -97.51
CA ASN A 251 -13.18 -20.05 -98.49
C ASN A 251 -13.64 -19.48 -99.83
N ALA A 252 -14.61 -18.55 -99.83
CA ALA A 252 -15.05 -17.87 -101.05
C ALA A 252 -13.92 -17.06 -101.71
N MET A 253 -13.06 -16.41 -100.91
CA MET A 253 -11.89 -15.70 -101.41
C MET A 253 -10.85 -16.67 -102.01
N GLN A 254 -10.68 -17.86 -101.43
CA GLN A 254 -9.81 -18.91 -101.98
C GLN A 254 -10.35 -19.45 -103.31
N GLU A 255 -11.67 -19.66 -103.43
CA GLU A 255 -12.32 -20.05 -104.68
C GLU A 255 -12.13 -18.97 -105.76
N LEU A 256 -12.42 -17.71 -105.44
CA LEU A 256 -12.15 -16.58 -106.34
C LEU A 256 -10.67 -16.43 -106.68
N GLN A 257 -9.77 -16.77 -105.75
CA GLN A 257 -8.33 -16.75 -106.01
C GLN A 257 -7.92 -17.91 -106.93
N GLN A 258 -8.55 -19.09 -106.85
CA GLN A 258 -8.36 -20.17 -107.80
C GLN A 258 -8.90 -19.81 -109.18
N GLU A 259 -10.10 -19.24 -109.27
CA GLU A 259 -10.65 -18.70 -110.51
C GLU A 259 -9.74 -17.63 -111.09
N LYS A 260 -9.23 -16.70 -110.26
CA LYS A 260 -8.25 -15.71 -110.68
C LYS A 260 -6.96 -16.36 -111.19
N ILE A 261 -6.46 -17.42 -110.57
CA ILE A 261 -5.27 -18.15 -111.06
C ILE A 261 -5.58 -18.80 -112.40
N GLN A 262 -6.75 -19.43 -112.55
CA GLN A 262 -7.18 -20.03 -113.81
C GLN A 262 -7.29 -18.97 -114.92
N MET A 263 -7.95 -17.86 -114.63
CA MET A 263 -8.11 -16.71 -115.52
C MET A 263 -6.76 -16.05 -115.81
N ASN A 264 -5.83 -16.01 -114.84
CA ASN A 264 -4.46 -15.55 -115.03
C ASN A 264 -3.65 -16.50 -115.89
N ASN A 265 -3.87 -17.82 -115.81
CA ASN A 265 -3.24 -18.79 -116.69
C ASN A 265 -3.79 -18.68 -118.12
N GLU A 266 -5.09 -18.40 -118.25
CA GLU A 266 -5.72 -18.10 -119.54
C GLU A 266 -5.23 -16.77 -120.11
N ILE A 267 -5.13 -15.73 -119.28
CA ILE A 267 -4.46 -14.47 -119.61
C ILE A 267 -2.99 -14.73 -119.94
N LEU A 268 -2.28 -15.63 -119.25
CA LEU A 268 -0.89 -15.96 -119.52
C LEU A 268 -0.75 -16.65 -120.88
N HIS A 269 -1.67 -17.55 -121.23
CA HIS A 269 -1.75 -18.14 -122.57
C HIS A 269 -2.04 -17.06 -123.62
N LEU A 270 -3.04 -16.20 -123.39
CA LEU A 270 -3.35 -15.07 -124.25
C LEU A 270 -2.22 -14.04 -124.28
N GLN A 271 -1.41 -13.94 -123.22
CA GLN A 271 -0.22 -13.12 -123.09
C GLN A 271 0.99 -13.78 -123.71
N GLU A 272 1.08 -15.11 -123.84
CA GLU A 272 2.08 -15.81 -124.65
C GLU A 272 1.75 -15.62 -126.13
N GLU A 273 0.47 -15.69 -126.50
CA GLU A 273 0.00 -15.30 -127.83
C GLU A 273 0.25 -13.81 -128.08
N ASN A 274 -0.10 -12.95 -127.12
CA ASN A 274 0.23 -11.52 -127.15
C ASN A 274 1.71 -11.23 -126.95
N ALA A 275 2.56 -12.12 -126.43
CA ALA A 275 4.01 -11.94 -126.26
C ALA A 275 4.77 -12.48 -127.46
N ASN A 276 4.21 -13.42 -128.21
CA ASN A 276 4.57 -13.57 -129.61
C ASN A 276 4.24 -12.28 -130.39
N MET A 277 3.16 -11.59 -130.03
CA MET A 277 2.78 -10.28 -130.58
C MET A 277 3.51 -9.06 -129.95
N ASN A 278 3.98 -9.14 -128.71
CA ASN A 278 4.58 -8.07 -127.91
C ASN A 278 6.10 -8.29 -127.73
N SER A 279 6.67 -9.43 -128.10
CA SER A 279 8.06 -9.54 -128.59
C SER A 279 8.29 -8.57 -129.77
N LYS A 280 7.18 -8.20 -130.43
CA LYS A 280 7.09 -7.12 -131.42
C LYS A 280 6.86 -5.72 -130.85
N LEU A 281 6.51 -5.55 -129.57
CA LEU A 281 6.04 -4.26 -129.01
C LEU A 281 6.76 -3.80 -127.72
N LEU A 282 7.35 -4.71 -126.95
CA LEU A 282 8.07 -4.39 -125.71
C LEU A 282 9.58 -4.37 -125.94
N GLN A 283 9.98 -3.59 -126.94
CA GLN A 283 11.24 -2.86 -126.96
C GLN A 283 11.20 -1.62 -126.04
N LEU A 284 10.10 -1.41 -125.30
CA LEU A 284 9.86 -0.17 -124.56
C LEU A 284 9.22 -0.45 -123.19
N GLN A 285 10.14 -0.76 -122.28
CA GLN A 285 10.23 -0.25 -120.91
C GLN A 285 9.12 -0.53 -119.87
N GLN A 286 9.65 -1.02 -118.76
CA GLN A 286 9.08 -1.33 -117.46
C GLN A 286 9.00 -0.12 -116.51
N ASP A 287 8.13 -0.31 -115.51
CA ASP A 287 8.37 -0.08 -114.06
C ASP A 287 7.96 1.22 -113.34
N LYS A 288 7.28 0.96 -112.20
CA LYS A 288 7.50 1.40 -110.79
C LYS A 288 6.62 2.45 -110.10
N MET A 289 6.38 2.14 -108.81
CA MET A 289 5.66 2.84 -107.74
C MET A 289 6.62 3.63 -106.79
N PRO A 290 6.16 4.65 -106.01
CA PRO A 290 7.03 5.51 -105.17
C PRO A 290 6.83 5.51 -103.63
N ASP A 291 7.77 6.24 -102.98
CA ASP A 291 8.16 6.46 -101.58
C ASP A 291 7.29 7.42 -100.72
N LEU A 292 7.54 7.46 -99.39
CA LEU A 292 7.04 8.48 -98.45
C LEU A 292 8.16 9.13 -97.62
N ILE A 293 8.64 10.31 -98.07
CA ILE A 293 9.28 11.38 -97.27
C ILE A 293 8.68 12.68 -97.79
N THR A 294 8.05 13.50 -96.94
CA THR A 294 7.38 14.73 -97.39
C THR A 294 8.04 16.01 -96.87
N GLU A 295 8.31 16.88 -97.84
CA GLU A 295 8.54 18.34 -97.85
C GLU A 295 9.86 18.96 -97.35
N SER A 296 10.61 19.44 -98.35
CA SER A 296 11.84 20.24 -98.31
C SER A 296 11.57 21.69 -97.87
N GLY A 297 11.45 21.95 -96.56
CA GLY A 297 11.62 23.30 -96.00
C GLY A 297 13.06 23.53 -95.53
N SER A 298 13.71 24.62 -95.96
CA SER A 298 15.07 24.96 -95.53
C SER A 298 15.09 25.53 -94.11
N VAL A 299 15.54 24.76 -93.12
CA VAL A 299 15.79 25.25 -91.75
C VAL A 299 17.11 26.00 -91.71
N ALA A 300 17.10 27.27 -91.29
CA ALA A 300 18.31 28.04 -91.03
C ALA A 300 18.69 27.97 -89.54
N LEU A 301 19.86 27.43 -89.23
CA LEU A 301 20.37 27.31 -87.86
C LEU A 301 21.10 28.60 -87.42
N SER A 302 20.83 29.06 -86.20
CA SER A 302 21.66 30.04 -85.51
C SER A 302 22.84 29.34 -84.80
N ASN A 303 23.92 30.08 -84.53
CA ASN A 303 25.00 29.62 -83.64
C ASN A 303 24.64 29.74 -82.15
N GLU A 304 23.44 30.23 -81.82
CA GLU A 304 22.94 30.35 -80.45
C GLU A 304 22.43 28.98 -79.95
N GLU A 305 23.23 28.33 -79.11
CA GLU A 305 22.84 27.12 -78.40
C GLU A 305 21.96 27.47 -77.20
N ILE A 306 20.74 26.93 -77.18
CA ILE A 306 19.72 27.21 -76.15
C ILE A 306 19.57 26.06 -75.15
N GLY A 307 20.21 24.91 -75.40
CA GLY A 307 20.26 23.81 -74.45
C GLY A 307 21.10 22.65 -74.94
N ARG A 308 21.73 21.94 -74.01
CA ARG A 308 22.49 20.71 -74.28
C ARG A 308 22.00 19.59 -73.38
N GLY A 309 21.61 18.49 -73.99
CA GLY A 309 21.21 17.28 -73.28
C GLY A 309 22.15 16.11 -73.59
N ALA A 310 21.86 14.96 -73.00
CA ALA A 310 22.61 13.72 -73.26
C ALA A 310 22.53 13.25 -74.73
N TYR A 311 21.47 13.67 -75.44
CA TYR A 311 21.14 13.17 -76.77
C TYR A 311 21.52 14.12 -77.91
N GLY A 312 21.95 15.34 -77.59
CA GLY A 312 22.20 16.35 -78.59
C GLY A 312 22.20 17.78 -78.05
N ALA A 313 22.41 18.72 -78.97
CA ALA A 313 22.31 20.15 -78.70
C ALA A 313 21.09 20.74 -79.40
N VAL A 314 20.45 21.69 -78.73
CA VAL A 314 19.30 22.44 -79.24
C VAL A 314 19.79 23.84 -79.58
N TYR A 315 19.57 24.24 -80.82
CA TYR A 315 19.92 25.55 -81.33
C TYR A 315 18.66 26.33 -81.65
N LYS A 316 18.76 27.65 -81.52
CA LYS A 316 17.73 28.53 -82.08
C LYS A 316 17.81 28.47 -83.60
N GLY A 317 16.68 28.47 -84.26
CA GLY A 317 16.61 28.44 -85.72
C GLY A 317 15.51 29.32 -86.27
N ASP A 318 15.49 29.39 -87.58
CA ASP A 318 14.43 30.00 -88.37
C ASP A 318 13.87 28.97 -89.35
N PHE A 319 12.55 28.78 -89.29
CA PHE A 319 11.82 27.94 -90.22
C PHE A 319 10.72 28.78 -90.86
N ASN A 320 10.91 29.11 -92.14
CA ASN A 320 9.98 29.94 -92.93
C ASN A 320 9.59 31.27 -92.23
N GLY A 321 10.56 31.97 -91.63
CA GLY A 321 10.35 33.24 -90.93
C GLY A 321 9.86 33.10 -89.49
N THR A 322 9.59 31.88 -89.02
CA THR A 322 9.19 31.60 -87.63
C THR A 322 10.40 31.17 -86.82
N LYS A 323 10.58 31.77 -85.62
CA LYS A 323 11.61 31.33 -84.69
C LYS A 323 11.27 29.98 -84.09
N VAL A 324 12.22 29.05 -84.21
CA VAL A 324 12.05 27.64 -83.82
C VAL A 324 13.21 27.17 -82.95
N ALA A 325 12.99 26.07 -82.25
CA ALA A 325 14.05 25.30 -81.63
C ALA A 325 14.39 24.11 -82.52
N VAL A 326 15.68 23.90 -82.80
CA VAL A 326 16.17 22.83 -83.67
C VAL A 326 17.11 21.93 -82.87
N LYS A 327 16.67 20.69 -82.62
CA LYS A 327 17.42 19.68 -81.88
C LYS A 327 18.21 18.82 -82.86
N GLY A 328 19.54 18.88 -82.76
CA GLY A 328 20.47 18.03 -83.50
C GLY A 328 21.04 16.93 -82.62
N PHE A 329 21.06 15.70 -83.11
CA PHE A 329 21.53 14.54 -82.34
C PHE A 329 23.05 14.33 -82.48
N HIS A 330 23.69 13.80 -81.44
CA HIS A 330 25.11 13.44 -81.49
C HIS A 330 25.36 12.23 -82.42
N GLU A 331 26.50 12.22 -83.13
CA GLU A 331 26.84 11.20 -84.12
C GLU A 331 26.90 9.78 -83.52
N ALA A 332 27.34 9.64 -82.26
CA ALA A 332 27.39 8.39 -81.51
C ALA A 332 26.02 7.72 -81.29
N ILE A 333 24.93 8.44 -81.55
CA ILE A 333 23.55 7.99 -81.32
C ILE A 333 22.90 7.50 -82.62
N LEU A 334 23.44 7.85 -83.79
CA LEU A 334 22.83 7.63 -85.12
C LEU A 334 23.08 6.23 -85.71
N SER A 335 23.06 5.17 -84.89
CA SER A 335 23.09 3.80 -85.42
C SER A 335 21.79 3.47 -86.19
N ALA A 336 21.85 2.56 -87.17
CA ALA A 336 20.67 2.15 -87.95
C ALA A 336 19.52 1.54 -87.10
N HIS A 337 19.82 1.08 -85.89
CA HIS A 337 18.83 0.63 -84.91
C HIS A 337 18.15 1.82 -84.21
N ASN A 338 18.95 2.79 -83.76
CA ASN A 338 18.48 3.99 -83.08
C ASN A 338 17.68 4.93 -84.00
N LEU A 339 18.04 4.99 -85.29
CA LEU A 339 17.30 5.77 -86.30
C LEU A 339 15.85 5.29 -86.47
N ARG A 340 15.61 3.97 -86.51
CA ARG A 340 14.24 3.41 -86.60
C ARG A 340 13.40 3.71 -85.35
N ILE A 341 14.04 3.73 -84.18
CA ILE A 341 13.37 4.11 -82.93
C ILE A 341 13.03 5.60 -82.99
N LEU A 342 13.97 6.45 -83.39
CA LEU A 342 13.79 7.89 -83.53
C LEU A 342 12.70 8.26 -84.56
N GLU A 343 12.60 7.54 -85.67
CA GLU A 343 11.53 7.70 -86.67
C GLU A 343 10.14 7.40 -86.09
N ARG A 344 10.03 6.34 -85.27
CA ARG A 344 8.80 6.02 -84.55
C ARG A 344 8.40 7.15 -83.58
N GLU A 345 9.37 7.78 -82.96
CA GLU A 345 9.14 8.89 -82.01
C GLU A 345 8.73 10.18 -82.70
N ILE A 346 9.35 10.49 -83.83
CA ILE A 346 8.91 11.57 -84.72
C ILE A 346 7.48 11.33 -85.19
N THR A 347 7.15 10.07 -85.51
CA THR A 347 5.77 9.68 -85.86
C THR A 347 4.80 9.98 -84.71
N ILE A 348 5.16 9.66 -83.46
CA ILE A 348 4.33 9.96 -82.29
C ILE A 348 4.20 11.48 -82.06
N ALA A 349 5.31 12.21 -82.12
CA ALA A 349 5.35 13.65 -81.89
C ALA A 349 4.53 14.41 -82.95
N SER A 350 4.61 14.02 -84.22
CA SER A 350 3.83 14.62 -85.32
C SER A 350 2.32 14.43 -85.19
N GLN A 351 1.87 13.40 -84.46
CA GLN A 351 0.45 13.10 -84.21
C GLN A 351 -0.10 13.76 -82.93
N CYS A 352 0.74 14.46 -82.17
CA CYS A 352 0.37 15.12 -80.93
C CYS A 352 0.21 16.63 -81.14
N ARG A 353 -1.00 17.15 -80.91
CA ARG A 353 -1.30 18.59 -80.93
C ARG A 353 -2.11 18.94 -79.69
N HIS A 354 -1.49 19.68 -78.76
CA HIS A 354 -2.13 20.09 -77.52
C HIS A 354 -1.47 21.37 -76.99
N PRO A 355 -2.21 22.35 -76.44
CA PRO A 355 -1.64 23.62 -75.98
C PRO A 355 -0.60 23.48 -74.87
N ASN A 356 -0.59 22.38 -74.11
CA ASN A 356 0.38 22.10 -73.05
C ASN A 356 1.42 21.02 -73.41
N LEU A 357 1.55 20.69 -74.70
CA LEU A 357 2.65 19.87 -75.21
C LEU A 357 3.48 20.73 -76.16
N LEU A 358 4.80 20.55 -76.14
CA LEU A 358 5.70 21.24 -77.05
C LEU A 358 5.36 20.88 -78.50
N GLN A 359 5.04 21.88 -79.32
CA GLN A 359 4.56 21.66 -80.68
C GLN A 359 5.69 21.19 -81.59
N PHE A 360 5.60 19.95 -82.05
CA PHE A 360 6.41 19.45 -83.16
C PHE A 360 5.98 20.14 -84.47
N ILE A 361 6.95 20.60 -85.25
CA ILE A 361 6.72 21.27 -86.53
C ILE A 361 7.07 20.30 -87.67
N CYS A 362 8.33 19.87 -87.74
CA CYS A 362 8.80 18.93 -88.75
C CYS A 362 10.08 18.21 -88.31
N ALA A 363 10.45 17.18 -89.06
CA ALA A 363 11.77 16.57 -88.99
C ALA A 363 12.43 16.73 -90.36
N THR A 364 13.70 17.14 -90.38
CA THR A 364 14.47 17.35 -91.60
C THR A 364 15.86 16.77 -91.46
N ARG A 365 16.66 16.76 -92.52
CA ARG A 365 18.07 16.36 -92.46
C ARG A 365 18.96 17.53 -92.82
N ASN A 366 20.08 17.68 -92.13
CA ASN A 366 21.08 18.67 -92.48
C ASN A 366 21.93 18.21 -93.69
N SER A 367 22.88 19.06 -94.12
CA SER A 367 23.83 18.76 -95.20
C SER A 367 24.69 17.51 -94.97
N HIS A 368 24.81 17.05 -93.72
CA HIS A 368 25.55 15.85 -93.32
C HIS A 368 24.62 14.64 -93.14
N ASN A 369 23.39 14.71 -93.63
CA ASN A 369 22.36 13.68 -93.51
C ASN A 369 21.92 13.35 -92.07
N ASN A 370 22.28 14.20 -91.10
CA ASN A 370 21.88 14.05 -89.70
C ASN A 370 20.44 14.52 -89.52
N LEU A 371 19.64 13.74 -88.80
CA LEU A 371 18.25 14.07 -88.51
C LEU A 371 18.18 15.25 -87.54
N LEU A 372 17.32 16.21 -87.86
CA LEU A 372 17.00 17.39 -87.08
C LEU A 372 15.52 17.36 -86.75
N ILE A 373 15.18 17.64 -85.49
CA ILE A 373 13.79 17.84 -85.07
C ILE A 373 13.55 19.32 -84.84
N VAL A 374 12.50 19.85 -85.46
CA VAL A 374 12.10 21.25 -85.38
C VAL A 374 10.82 21.36 -84.55
N THR A 375 10.86 22.19 -83.51
CA THR A 375 9.72 22.48 -82.63
C THR A 375 9.51 23.99 -82.50
N GLU A 376 8.39 24.39 -81.89
CA GLU A 376 8.26 25.76 -81.41
C GLU A 376 9.39 26.14 -80.43
N LEU A 377 9.72 27.43 -80.37
CA LEU A 377 10.69 27.99 -79.45
C LEU A 377 10.01 28.41 -78.14
N MET A 378 10.62 28.06 -77.00
CA MET A 378 10.17 28.42 -75.65
C MET A 378 11.27 29.25 -74.95
N ASP A 379 10.92 30.08 -73.97
CA ASP A 379 11.86 31.04 -73.38
C ASP A 379 12.88 30.37 -72.44
N MET A 380 12.44 29.40 -71.64
CA MET A 380 13.32 28.66 -70.73
C MET A 380 12.71 27.34 -70.25
N ALA A 381 13.53 26.46 -69.69
CA ALA A 381 13.05 25.31 -68.94
C ALA A 381 12.63 25.70 -67.51
N LEU A 382 11.67 24.98 -66.95
CA LEU A 382 11.22 25.14 -65.56
C LEU A 382 12.37 24.95 -64.57
N ARG A 383 13.30 24.03 -64.87
CA ARG A 383 14.52 23.83 -64.06
C ARG A 383 15.32 25.12 -63.91
N THR A 384 15.50 25.86 -65.00
CA THR A 384 16.23 27.14 -64.99
C THR A 384 15.55 28.15 -64.08
N LEU A 385 14.21 28.23 -64.15
CA LEU A 385 13.42 29.09 -63.26
C LEU A 385 13.57 28.68 -61.79
N ILE A 386 13.46 27.40 -61.47
CA ILE A 386 13.63 26.88 -60.10
C ILE A 386 15.04 27.19 -59.56
N GLU A 387 16.08 27.01 -60.39
CA GLU A 387 17.46 27.32 -60.03
C GLU A 387 17.70 28.81 -59.81
N GLN A 388 17.06 29.68 -60.61
CA GLN A 388 17.08 31.14 -60.40
C GLN A 388 16.45 31.50 -59.06
N ARG A 389 15.23 31.01 -58.78
CA ARG A 389 14.54 31.24 -57.49
C ARG A 389 15.39 30.75 -56.31
N LYS A 390 16.01 29.58 -56.44
CA LYS A 390 16.92 29.02 -55.43
C LYS A 390 18.14 29.93 -55.17
N LYS A 391 18.79 30.43 -56.22
CA LYS A 391 19.94 31.35 -56.12
C LYS A 391 19.55 32.68 -55.46
N GLU A 392 18.37 33.18 -55.77
CA GLU A 392 17.80 34.40 -55.19
C GLU A 392 17.25 34.19 -53.77
N LYS A 393 17.29 32.96 -53.24
CA LYS A 393 16.65 32.56 -51.98
C LYS A 393 15.15 32.89 -51.96
N SER A 394 14.52 32.91 -53.12
CA SER A 394 13.08 33.07 -53.30
C SER A 394 12.42 31.72 -53.57
N ARG A 395 11.09 31.73 -53.71
CA ARG A 395 10.28 30.57 -54.07
C ARG A 395 9.38 30.95 -55.24
N LEU A 396 8.92 29.95 -55.98
CA LEU A 396 7.81 30.14 -56.91
C LEU A 396 6.57 30.53 -56.12
N GLU A 397 5.83 31.53 -56.62
CA GLU A 397 4.56 31.90 -56.03
C GLU A 397 3.53 30.78 -56.20
N TYR A 398 2.58 30.67 -55.27
CA TYR A 398 1.53 29.67 -55.34
C TYR A 398 0.78 29.68 -56.68
N GLN A 399 0.53 30.87 -57.25
CA GLN A 399 -0.15 30.99 -58.55
C GLN A 399 0.70 30.48 -59.71
N GLU A 400 2.03 30.66 -59.66
CA GLU A 400 2.96 30.08 -60.65
C GLU A 400 2.94 28.55 -60.54
N VAL A 401 3.11 28.00 -59.32
CA VAL A 401 3.09 26.55 -59.08
C VAL A 401 1.77 25.95 -59.56
N LYS A 402 0.64 26.56 -59.20
CA LYS A 402 -0.70 26.09 -59.59
C LYS A 402 -0.89 26.10 -61.11
N SER A 403 -0.49 27.17 -61.78
CA SER A 403 -0.67 27.33 -63.23
C SER A 403 0.19 26.34 -64.00
N ILE A 404 1.48 26.23 -63.64
CA ILE A 404 2.42 25.28 -64.26
C ILE A 404 1.97 23.83 -64.01
N SER A 405 1.59 23.50 -62.77
CA SER A 405 1.09 22.15 -62.43
C SER A 405 -0.15 21.76 -63.22
N LEU A 406 -1.09 22.69 -63.41
CA LEU A 406 -2.31 22.46 -64.17
C LEU A 406 -2.01 22.22 -65.65
N ASP A 407 -1.12 23.02 -66.22
CA ASP A 407 -0.71 22.89 -67.62
C ASP A 407 -0.02 21.54 -67.87
N VAL A 408 0.93 21.14 -67.01
CA VAL A 408 1.59 19.83 -67.11
C VAL A 408 0.56 18.70 -66.99
N ALA A 409 -0.37 18.77 -66.03
CA ALA A 409 -1.41 17.77 -65.86
C ALA A 409 -2.32 17.63 -67.09
N ARG A 410 -2.67 18.74 -67.75
CA ARG A 410 -3.44 18.73 -69.00
C ARG A 410 -2.67 18.07 -70.15
N GLY A 411 -1.37 18.36 -70.27
CA GLY A 411 -0.49 17.73 -71.25
C GLY A 411 -0.40 16.20 -71.04
N LEU A 412 -0.17 15.77 -69.81
CA LEU A 412 -0.13 14.34 -69.45
C LEU A 412 -1.47 13.64 -69.70
N ASN A 413 -2.58 14.26 -69.29
CA ASN A 413 -3.90 13.70 -69.52
C ASN A 413 -4.20 13.50 -71.02
N TYR A 414 -3.77 14.43 -71.87
CA TYR A 414 -3.89 14.28 -73.32
C TYR A 414 -3.11 13.06 -73.85
N LEU A 415 -1.87 12.85 -73.40
CA LEU A 415 -1.05 11.70 -73.80
C LEU A 415 -1.66 10.38 -73.33
N HIS A 416 -2.08 10.33 -72.06
CA HIS A 416 -2.68 9.15 -71.44
C HIS A 416 -4.05 8.79 -72.03
N SER A 417 -4.74 9.76 -72.64
CA SER A 417 -6.05 9.54 -73.26
C SER A 417 -5.97 9.00 -74.70
N LYS A 418 -4.77 8.85 -75.29
CA LYS A 418 -4.62 8.33 -76.66
C LYS A 418 -5.04 6.86 -76.77
N LYS A 419 -5.56 6.52 -77.96
CA LYS A 419 -6.06 5.18 -78.33
C LYS A 419 -5.40 4.71 -79.63
N PRO A 420 -5.19 3.40 -79.84
CA PRO A 420 -5.61 2.28 -78.99
C PRO A 420 -4.81 2.16 -77.68
N ASN A 421 -3.58 2.68 -77.66
CA ASN A 421 -2.71 2.62 -76.49
C ASN A 421 -2.39 4.04 -75.96
N PRO A 422 -2.35 4.23 -74.63
CA PRO A 422 -1.92 5.49 -74.04
C PRO A 422 -0.44 5.75 -74.35
N ILE A 423 -0.07 7.02 -74.56
CA ILE A 423 1.34 7.42 -74.67
C ILE A 423 1.82 7.71 -73.24
N ILE A 424 2.85 7.01 -72.79
CA ILE A 424 3.48 7.20 -71.47
C ILE A 424 4.78 7.98 -71.69
N HIS A 425 4.98 9.06 -70.94
CA HIS A 425 6.11 9.98 -71.14
C HIS A 425 7.43 9.46 -70.56
N ARG A 426 7.40 8.89 -69.35
CA ARG A 426 8.52 8.23 -68.65
C ARG A 426 9.69 9.12 -68.20
N ASP A 427 9.61 10.42 -68.41
CA ASP A 427 10.69 11.36 -68.08
C ASP A 427 10.14 12.74 -67.71
N ILE A 428 9.14 12.73 -66.85
CA ILE A 428 8.58 13.96 -66.33
C ILE A 428 9.50 14.49 -65.24
N GLY A 429 9.98 15.70 -65.43
CA GLY A 429 10.80 16.44 -64.47
C GLY A 429 11.01 17.88 -64.94
N SER A 430 11.59 18.72 -64.09
CA SER A 430 11.72 20.17 -64.37
C SER A 430 12.50 20.54 -65.62
N ALA A 431 13.38 19.66 -66.14
CA ALA A 431 14.08 19.90 -67.40
C ALA A 431 13.20 19.72 -68.63
N ASN A 432 12.15 18.90 -68.55
CA ASN A 432 11.28 18.56 -69.67
C ASN A 432 9.94 19.32 -69.63
N VAL A 433 9.89 20.40 -68.84
CA VAL A 433 8.78 21.35 -68.84
C VAL A 433 9.34 22.69 -69.29
N LEU A 434 8.89 23.15 -70.45
CA LEU A 434 9.33 24.41 -71.05
C LEU A 434 8.29 25.50 -70.81
N LEU A 435 8.76 26.72 -70.57
CA LEU A 435 7.95 27.87 -70.17
C LEU A 435 7.92 28.91 -71.27
N TRP A 436 6.73 29.43 -71.52
CA TRP A 436 6.52 30.64 -72.30
C TRP A 436 6.26 31.80 -71.34
N ILE A 437 7.07 32.84 -71.44
CA ILE A 437 7.09 33.99 -70.55
C ILE A 437 6.67 35.23 -71.34
N GLU A 438 5.72 35.97 -70.78
CA GLU A 438 5.27 37.24 -71.36
C GLU A 438 5.13 38.27 -70.23
N ASN A 439 5.76 39.44 -70.42
CA ASN A 439 5.80 40.52 -69.43
C ASN A 439 6.32 40.07 -68.05
N GLY A 440 7.31 39.16 -68.03
CA GLY A 440 7.94 38.68 -66.80
C GLY A 440 7.14 37.62 -66.02
N ALA A 441 5.99 37.16 -66.54
CA ALA A 441 5.18 36.12 -65.92
C ALA A 441 5.06 34.89 -66.82
N VAL A 442 5.01 33.71 -66.20
CA VAL A 442 4.76 32.45 -66.91
C VAL A 442 3.33 32.45 -67.46
N ARG A 443 3.20 32.40 -68.79
CA ARG A 443 1.89 32.32 -69.48
C ARG A 443 1.45 30.91 -69.75
N ARG A 444 2.39 30.02 -70.02
CA ARG A 444 2.09 28.62 -70.30
C ARG A 444 3.29 27.72 -70.01
N ALA A 445 3.01 26.56 -69.44
CA ALA A 445 3.94 25.45 -69.40
C ALA A 445 3.59 24.40 -70.48
N LYS A 446 4.61 23.88 -71.13
CA LYS A 446 4.49 22.82 -72.13
C LYS A 446 5.44 21.68 -71.81
N VAL A 447 4.92 20.46 -71.81
CA VAL A 447 5.73 19.25 -71.64
C VAL A 447 6.47 18.96 -72.96
N SER A 448 7.79 18.81 -72.90
CA SER A 448 8.66 18.48 -74.02
C SER A 448 9.12 17.02 -73.97
N ASP A 449 9.74 16.51 -75.04
CA ASP A 449 10.33 15.16 -75.09
C ASP A 449 9.35 13.99 -74.80
N TYR A 450 8.04 14.23 -74.89
CA TYR A 450 6.98 13.21 -74.78
C TYR A 450 6.96 12.19 -75.94
N GLY A 451 7.76 12.42 -76.99
CA GLY A 451 8.01 11.48 -78.08
C GLY A 451 9.18 10.54 -77.80
N ALA A 452 10.10 10.89 -76.89
CA ALA A 452 11.41 10.24 -76.69
C ALA A 452 11.38 9.00 -75.77
N ALA A 453 10.20 8.58 -75.33
CA ALA A 453 10.00 7.67 -74.20
C ALA A 453 10.52 6.23 -74.42
N ASN A 454 10.66 5.78 -75.68
CA ASN A 454 11.16 4.42 -75.99
C ASN A 454 12.64 4.43 -76.39
N PHE A 455 13.10 5.52 -76.99
CA PHE A 455 14.49 5.77 -77.33
C PHE A 455 15.37 5.85 -76.08
N MET A 456 14.86 6.44 -74.99
CA MET A 456 15.56 6.44 -73.70
C MET A 456 15.65 5.07 -73.03
N GLU A 457 14.75 4.13 -73.33
CA GLU A 457 14.81 2.75 -72.82
C GLU A 457 15.84 1.91 -73.62
N ALA A 458 15.99 2.18 -74.92
CA ALA A 458 16.94 1.49 -75.80
C ALA A 458 18.37 2.04 -75.66
N CYS A 459 18.53 3.35 -75.50
CA CYS A 459 19.80 3.98 -75.15
C CYS A 459 19.97 3.89 -73.62
N LYS A 460 20.56 2.79 -73.12
CA LYS A 460 20.86 2.51 -71.70
C LYS A 460 21.81 3.50 -71.02
N THR A 461 21.64 4.80 -71.22
CA THR A 461 22.48 5.86 -70.67
C THR A 461 21.86 6.33 -69.37
N LYS A 462 22.55 6.07 -68.24
CA LYS A 462 22.12 6.57 -66.93
C LYS A 462 22.22 8.09 -66.89
N CYS A 463 21.10 8.79 -67.13
CA CYS A 463 20.98 10.21 -66.78
C CYS A 463 20.72 10.34 -65.28
N PRO A 464 21.56 11.03 -64.50
CA PRO A 464 21.38 11.17 -63.05
C PRO A 464 20.05 11.82 -62.65
N GLY A 465 19.48 12.66 -63.54
CA GLY A 465 18.29 13.45 -63.24
C GLY A 465 16.96 12.73 -63.40
N ALA A 466 16.80 11.82 -64.37
CA ALA A 466 15.52 11.15 -64.65
C ALA A 466 15.17 10.11 -63.58
N ALA A 467 16.18 9.40 -63.06
CA ALA A 467 16.00 8.37 -62.04
C ALA A 467 15.38 8.90 -60.73
N LEU A 468 15.54 10.20 -60.46
CA LEU A 468 15.04 10.86 -59.24
C LEU A 468 13.55 11.14 -59.26
N TYR A 469 12.95 11.25 -60.44
CA TYR A 469 11.51 11.44 -60.62
C TYR A 469 10.81 10.11 -60.88
N ALA A 470 11.57 9.03 -61.09
CA ALA A 470 11.01 7.74 -61.48
C ALA A 470 10.20 7.12 -60.34
N ALA A 471 9.05 6.55 -60.70
CA ALA A 471 8.27 5.73 -59.79
C ALA A 471 9.08 4.51 -59.32
N PRO A 472 8.87 4.01 -58.09
CA PRO A 472 9.59 2.83 -57.60
C PRO A 472 9.38 1.59 -58.49
N GLU A 473 8.20 1.49 -59.13
CA GLU A 473 7.84 0.44 -60.08
C GLU A 473 8.42 0.64 -61.48
N ALA A 474 9.06 1.77 -61.79
CA ALA A 474 9.62 2.06 -63.12
C ALA A 474 10.80 1.14 -63.51
N SER A 475 11.25 0.28 -62.60
CA SER A 475 12.25 -0.77 -62.85
C SER A 475 11.65 -2.10 -63.32
N PHE A 476 10.32 -2.24 -63.31
CA PHE A 476 9.62 -3.46 -63.76
C PHE A 476 9.34 -3.44 -65.26
N THR A 477 8.99 -4.61 -65.83
CA THR A 477 8.82 -4.77 -67.30
C THR A 477 7.48 -4.28 -67.84
N LYS A 478 6.53 -3.93 -66.98
CA LYS A 478 5.19 -3.45 -67.37
C LYS A 478 4.94 -2.08 -66.75
N HIS A 479 4.83 -1.08 -67.62
CA HIS A 479 4.54 0.29 -67.24
C HIS A 479 3.11 0.66 -67.61
N ASP A 480 2.42 1.32 -66.69
CA ASP A 480 1.14 1.97 -66.93
C ASP A 480 1.29 3.50 -66.85
N PRO A 481 0.27 4.29 -67.22
CA PRO A 481 0.36 5.75 -67.12
C PRO A 481 0.57 6.30 -65.70
N LYS A 482 0.48 5.47 -64.64
CA LYS A 482 0.66 5.92 -63.26
C LYS A 482 2.12 6.25 -62.93
N ILE A 483 3.08 5.71 -63.67
CA ILE A 483 4.49 6.09 -63.48
C ILE A 483 4.71 7.58 -63.74
N ASP A 484 4.04 8.16 -64.75
CA ASP A 484 4.09 9.60 -65.03
C ASP A 484 3.38 10.41 -63.93
N VAL A 485 2.37 9.84 -63.28
CA VAL A 485 1.65 10.49 -62.16
C VAL A 485 2.55 10.60 -60.94
N PHE A 486 3.38 9.59 -60.67
CA PHE A 486 4.38 9.65 -59.62
C PHE A 486 5.42 10.74 -59.93
N SER A 487 5.99 10.73 -61.15
CA SER A 487 6.95 11.74 -61.58
C SER A 487 6.38 13.16 -61.56
N TYR A 488 5.11 13.31 -61.92
CA TYR A 488 4.37 14.57 -61.76
C TYR A 488 4.27 15.01 -60.29
N GLY A 489 4.01 14.08 -59.36
CA GLY A 489 4.01 14.38 -57.92
C GLY A 489 5.36 14.91 -57.43
N VAL A 490 6.46 14.26 -57.84
CA VAL A 490 7.82 14.72 -57.51
C VAL A 490 8.10 16.11 -58.09
N LEU A 491 7.67 16.38 -59.34
CA LEU A 491 7.79 17.68 -59.98
C LEU A 491 7.01 18.78 -59.23
N VAL A 492 5.81 18.49 -58.74
CA VAL A 492 5.02 19.44 -57.93
C VAL A 492 5.71 19.74 -56.61
N CYS A 493 6.30 18.72 -55.97
CA CYS A 493 7.13 18.90 -54.78
C CYS A 493 8.33 19.81 -55.07
N GLU A 494 9.10 19.52 -56.13
CA GLU A 494 10.26 20.29 -56.57
C GLU A 494 9.92 21.77 -56.77
N MET A 495 8.80 22.08 -57.45
CA MET A 495 8.31 23.45 -57.63
C MET A 495 7.96 24.13 -56.31
N SER A 496 7.33 23.39 -55.39
CA SER A 496 6.85 23.94 -54.11
C SER A 496 7.99 24.28 -53.15
N ILE A 497 9.03 23.44 -53.11
CA ILE A 497 10.18 23.62 -52.22
C ILE A 497 11.36 24.34 -52.87
N CYS A 498 11.36 24.45 -54.21
CA CYS A 498 12.46 24.97 -55.04
C CYS A 498 13.81 24.27 -54.78
N GLU A 499 13.75 22.95 -54.56
CA GLU A 499 14.91 22.09 -54.35
C GLU A 499 14.76 20.83 -55.21
N GLN A 500 15.84 20.47 -55.90
CA GLN A 500 15.88 19.24 -56.68
C GLN A 500 15.89 18.03 -55.73
N PRO A 501 15.23 16.92 -56.10
CA PRO A 501 15.27 15.69 -55.31
C PRO A 501 16.72 15.22 -55.09
N ASP A 502 17.06 14.84 -53.86
CA ASP A 502 18.41 14.40 -53.50
C ASP A 502 18.54 12.87 -53.58
N ALA A 503 19.38 12.39 -54.50
CA ALA A 503 19.68 10.97 -54.69
C ALA A 503 20.22 10.28 -53.44
N SER A 504 20.93 11.02 -52.58
CA SER A 504 21.62 10.46 -51.42
C SER A 504 20.69 10.08 -50.27
N GLN A 505 19.45 10.58 -50.29
CA GLN A 505 18.42 10.32 -49.28
C GLN A 505 17.48 9.17 -49.67
N TYR A 506 17.59 8.65 -50.89
CA TYR A 506 16.83 7.48 -51.37
C TYR A 506 17.53 6.17 -50.98
N THR A 507 17.54 5.83 -49.68
CA THR A 507 17.82 4.46 -49.24
C THR A 507 16.52 3.65 -49.21
N LEU A 508 16.33 2.77 -50.19
CA LEU A 508 15.27 1.76 -50.11
C LEU A 508 15.52 0.88 -48.87
N PRO A 509 14.50 0.63 -48.01
CA PRO A 509 14.65 -0.33 -46.93
C PRO A 509 14.80 -1.72 -47.53
N VAL A 510 16.01 -2.26 -47.49
CA VAL A 510 16.29 -3.67 -47.80
C VAL A 510 15.58 -4.50 -46.72
N LYS A 511 14.44 -5.11 -47.07
CA LYS A 511 13.81 -6.16 -46.26
C LYS A 511 14.72 -7.39 -46.24
N ASN A 512 15.66 -7.42 -45.31
CA ASN A 512 16.23 -8.66 -44.80
C ASN A 512 15.40 -9.09 -43.58
N GLU A 513 14.28 -9.77 -43.81
CA GLU A 513 13.69 -10.61 -42.76
C GLU A 513 14.02 -12.06 -43.07
N GLY A 514 15.16 -12.47 -42.51
CA GLY A 514 15.58 -13.85 -42.43
C GLY A 514 14.68 -14.61 -41.46
N ASN A 515 14.19 -15.75 -41.96
CA ASN A 515 13.81 -16.92 -41.18
C ASN A 515 14.63 -17.03 -39.88
N THR A 516 14.00 -16.82 -38.73
CA THR A 516 14.53 -17.35 -37.47
C THR A 516 13.39 -17.86 -36.61
N THR A 517 13.19 -19.17 -36.69
CA THR A 517 12.43 -19.99 -35.76
C THR A 517 13.11 -19.97 -34.39
N VAL A 518 12.43 -19.49 -33.34
CA VAL A 518 12.74 -19.89 -31.95
C VAL A 518 11.44 -19.91 -31.13
N LYS A 519 11.06 -21.14 -30.76
CA LYS A 519 10.18 -21.64 -29.68
C LYS A 519 8.88 -20.91 -29.35
#